data_AF-A0A3M7DZU0-F1
#
_entry.id   AF-A0A3M7DZU0-F1
#
_cell.length_a   1.000
_cell.length_b   1.000
_cell.length_c   1.000
_cell.angle_alpha   90.00
_cell.angle_beta   90.00
_cell.angle_gamma   90.00
#
_symmetry.space_group_name_H-M   'P 1'
#
loop_
_entity.id
_entity.type
_entity.pdbx_description
1 polymer ?
#
loop_
_entity_poly.entity_id
_entity_poly.type
_entity_poly.pdbx_seq_one_letter_code
_entity_poly.pdbx_strand_id
1 'polypeptide(L)'
;DFTAIYYLLKKRQGNLPLNSFSCSFFFRFFYSHAFSDLLLHPISYSQRQRRGFDGFKSIFFSPEQDMSSTEPTPEQALGLFKELEQHFPSQSLGGDRWYILAISAIAGSVHPEFAQQLYLYLVSKPEFSTPSQRRALMRRLREALVKLVSVVGVPKPLEAVFSMAEVEREEDRDYSFSREHWHSGPENQQRGKDWLGQIYRHNDNQTAEMMAAHKDFRWLSIEITYGLYLSDHTILDGIDTELVVLSGIMIQNLKRETGWHLRGTRRIGVSFGDVELIQQCVCLCPPHIPLSCDLGAWILLYAVALTFVPSYCGRSKKWRLSVD
;
A
#
# COMPACT_ATOMS: atom_id res chain seq x y z
N ASP A 1 -4.36 -31.55 10.01
CA ASP A 1 -3.81 -32.17 11.22
C ASP A 1 -2.26 -32.23 11.11
N PHE A 2 -1.60 -31.12 11.44
CA PHE A 2 -0.15 -30.90 11.18
C PHE A 2 0.75 -31.78 12.07
N THR A 3 0.26 -32.16 13.25
CA THR A 3 0.99 -32.94 14.25
C THR A 3 1.25 -34.38 13.79
N ALA A 4 0.32 -34.97 13.03
CA ALA A 4 0.47 -36.34 12.52
C ALA A 4 1.54 -36.44 11.42
N ILE A 5 1.65 -35.41 10.57
CA ILE A 5 2.63 -35.35 9.47
C ILE A 5 4.05 -35.16 10.04
N TYR A 6 4.20 -34.33 11.07
CA TYR A 6 5.47 -34.12 11.77
C TYR A 6 6.02 -35.43 12.39
N TYR A 7 5.16 -36.23 13.02
CA TYR A 7 5.56 -37.50 13.63
C TYR A 7 5.91 -38.60 12.60
N LEU A 8 5.22 -38.64 11.46
CA LEU A 8 5.53 -39.58 10.38
C LEU A 8 6.87 -39.28 9.70
N LEU A 9 7.22 -37.99 9.56
CA LEU A 9 8.51 -37.57 9.01
C LEU A 9 9.67 -37.87 9.97
N LYS A 10 9.47 -37.65 11.28
CA LYS A 10 10.46 -37.96 12.32
C LYS A 10 10.73 -39.46 12.48
N LYS A 11 9.73 -40.31 12.20
CA LYS A 11 9.87 -41.79 12.29
C LYS A 11 10.59 -42.40 11.07
N ARG A 12 10.65 -41.68 9.93
CA ARG A 12 11.31 -42.14 8.69
C ARG A 12 12.78 -41.72 8.55
N GLN A 13 13.23 -40.71 9.30
CA GLN A 13 14.63 -40.26 9.28
C GLN A 13 15.36 -40.78 10.51
N GLY A 14 16.04 -41.91 10.35
CA GLY A 14 17.09 -42.32 11.27
C GLY A 14 18.19 -41.26 11.32
N ASN A 15 18.71 -41.03 12.52
CA ASN A 15 19.75 -40.07 12.92
C ASN A 15 20.70 -39.63 11.79
N LEU A 16 20.49 -38.42 11.26
CA LEU A 16 21.49 -37.64 10.54
C LEU A 16 21.49 -36.19 11.07
N PRO A 17 22.65 -35.52 11.16
CA PRO A 17 22.78 -34.25 11.83
C PRO A 17 22.21 -33.08 11.00
N LEU A 18 21.54 -32.16 11.70
CA LEU A 18 21.06 -30.87 11.20
C LEU A 18 22.25 -29.96 10.85
N ASN A 19 22.79 -30.07 9.63
CA ASN A 19 23.58 -29.01 9.00
C ASN A 19 23.72 -29.32 7.50
N SER A 20 22.63 -29.19 6.76
CA SER A 20 22.59 -28.93 5.30
C SER A 20 21.16 -29.02 4.81
N PHE A 21 20.45 -27.90 4.79
CA PHE A 21 19.25 -27.77 3.96
C PHE A 21 19.37 -26.51 3.11
N SER A 22 19.61 -26.73 1.82
CA SER A 22 19.42 -25.73 0.77
C SER A 22 17.91 -25.61 0.46
N CYS A 23 17.44 -24.38 0.30
CA CYS A 23 16.03 -24.00 0.11
C CYS A 23 15.34 -24.64 -1.13
N SER A 24 16.08 -25.37 -1.98
CA SER A 24 15.55 -25.97 -3.21
C SER A 24 14.60 -27.16 -3.00
N PHE A 25 14.61 -27.82 -1.82
CA PHE A 25 13.81 -29.04 -1.61
C PHE A 25 12.34 -28.78 -1.24
N PHE A 26 12.00 -27.59 -0.73
CA PHE A 26 10.63 -27.27 -0.29
C PHE A 26 9.65 -27.03 -1.46
N PHE A 27 10.15 -26.61 -2.62
CA PHE A 27 9.30 -26.25 -3.77
C PHE A 27 8.83 -27.44 -4.63
N ARG A 28 9.50 -28.60 -4.57
CA ARG A 28 9.15 -29.75 -5.43
C ARG A 28 8.06 -30.68 -4.87
N PHE A 29 7.72 -30.57 -3.59
CA PHE A 29 6.75 -31.49 -2.98
C PHE A 29 5.29 -31.01 -3.10
N PHE A 30 5.06 -29.70 -3.23
CA PHE A 30 3.69 -29.14 -3.24
C PHE A 30 3.04 -29.04 -4.62
N TYR A 31 3.78 -29.23 -5.72
CA TYR A 31 3.24 -29.05 -7.08
C TYR A 31 2.78 -30.33 -7.80
N SER A 32 2.79 -31.50 -7.15
CA SER A 32 2.49 -32.77 -7.83
C SER A 32 1.23 -33.52 -7.36
N HIS A 33 0.47 -33.06 -6.37
CA HIS A 33 -0.69 -33.81 -5.83
C HIS A 33 -1.95 -32.93 -5.66
N ALA A 34 -2.39 -32.29 -6.74
CA ALA A 34 -3.71 -31.66 -6.81
C ALA A 34 -4.31 -31.81 -8.21
N PHE A 35 -4.29 -33.02 -8.79
CA PHE A 35 -5.11 -33.36 -9.96
C PHE A 35 -5.26 -34.88 -10.06
N SER A 36 -6.08 -35.45 -9.18
CA SER A 36 -6.65 -36.78 -9.38
C SER A 36 -7.76 -36.99 -8.37
N ASP A 37 -9.00 -36.69 -8.77
CA ASP A 37 -10.21 -37.43 -8.39
C ASP A 37 -11.42 -36.86 -9.16
N LEU A 38 -11.57 -37.27 -10.42
CA LEU A 38 -12.86 -37.36 -11.10
C LEU A 38 -12.67 -38.17 -12.39
N LEU A 39 -12.72 -39.50 -12.24
CA LEU A 39 -12.95 -40.43 -13.33
C LEU A 39 -14.27 -41.16 -13.10
N LEU A 40 -15.25 -40.88 -13.97
CA LEU A 40 -16.27 -41.84 -14.36
C LEU A 40 -16.26 -41.96 -15.90
N HIS A 41 -15.50 -42.97 -16.35
CA HIS A 41 -15.77 -43.87 -17.48
C HIS A 41 -15.77 -43.35 -18.94
N PRO A 42 -15.54 -44.24 -19.94
CA PRO A 42 -14.34 -44.18 -20.79
C PRO A 42 -14.69 -44.04 -22.28
N ILE A 43 -13.70 -43.81 -23.16
CA ILE A 43 -13.60 -44.42 -24.51
C ILE A 43 -12.16 -44.22 -25.04
N SER A 44 -11.68 -45.27 -25.69
CA SER A 44 -10.37 -45.49 -26.28
C SER A 44 -10.02 -44.55 -27.44
N TYR A 45 -8.74 -44.29 -27.68
CA TYR A 45 -8.00 -44.86 -28.83
C TYR A 45 -6.52 -44.44 -28.85
N SER A 46 -5.75 -45.29 -29.51
CA SER A 46 -4.29 -45.39 -29.60
C SER A 46 -3.55 -44.28 -30.38
N GLN A 47 -2.27 -44.11 -30.00
CA GLN A 47 -1.09 -43.87 -30.86
C GLN A 47 -1.17 -42.87 -32.03
N ARG A 48 -0.38 -41.78 -31.96
CA ARG A 48 0.56 -41.44 -33.04
C ARG A 48 1.69 -40.49 -32.60
N GLN A 49 2.90 -40.91 -32.93
CA GLN A 49 4.16 -40.18 -32.80
C GLN A 49 4.22 -38.93 -33.70
N ARG A 50 4.97 -37.94 -33.19
CA ARG A 50 5.91 -37.02 -33.87
C ARG A 50 5.54 -36.55 -35.28
N ARG A 51 5.37 -35.24 -35.45
CA ARG A 51 5.90 -34.44 -36.57
C ARG A 51 5.72 -32.93 -36.32
N GLY A 52 6.83 -32.19 -36.46
CA GLY A 52 6.93 -30.83 -36.99
C GLY A 52 6.12 -29.72 -36.34
N PHE A 53 6.79 -28.89 -35.54
CA PHE A 53 6.35 -27.52 -35.27
C PHE A 53 7.39 -26.60 -35.90
N ASP A 54 7.19 -26.27 -37.17
CA ASP A 54 7.83 -25.12 -37.82
C ASP A 54 6.85 -24.55 -38.84
N GLY A 55 6.55 -23.26 -38.69
CA GLY A 55 5.76 -22.47 -39.61
C GLY A 55 4.29 -22.40 -39.24
N PHE A 56 3.89 -21.34 -38.54
CA PHE A 56 2.90 -20.40 -39.06
C PHE A 56 2.83 -19.14 -38.19
N LYS A 57 3.09 -18.00 -38.84
CA LYS A 57 2.64 -16.64 -38.50
C LYS A 57 3.45 -15.88 -37.45
N SER A 58 4.57 -15.32 -37.93
CA SER A 58 4.75 -13.87 -37.86
C SER A 58 3.58 -13.18 -38.56
N ILE A 59 2.89 -12.26 -37.88
CA ILE A 59 2.20 -11.07 -38.41
C ILE A 59 1.44 -10.47 -37.21
N PHE A 60 1.79 -9.23 -36.84
CA PHE A 60 1.30 -8.41 -35.72
C PHE A 60 1.75 -8.82 -34.32
N PHE A 61 2.95 -8.40 -33.92
CA PHE A 61 3.20 -7.87 -32.58
C PHE A 61 4.38 -6.89 -32.71
N SER A 62 4.09 -5.59 -32.69
CA SER A 62 5.09 -4.63 -32.24
C SER A 62 5.33 -4.92 -30.76
N PRO A 63 6.57 -5.02 -30.27
CA PRO A 63 6.80 -5.13 -28.85
C PRO A 63 6.55 -3.74 -28.25
N GLU A 64 5.34 -3.49 -27.77
CA GLU A 64 5.25 -2.68 -26.56
C GLU A 64 6.04 -3.44 -25.52
N GLN A 65 7.22 -2.92 -25.16
CA GLN A 65 7.98 -3.41 -24.03
C GLN A 65 7.02 -3.45 -22.84
N ASP A 66 6.82 -4.63 -22.29
CA ASP A 66 6.13 -4.85 -21.03
C ASP A 66 6.91 -4.11 -19.93
N MET A 67 6.56 -2.83 -19.71
CA MET A 67 7.17 -1.97 -18.69
C MET A 67 6.96 -2.50 -17.27
N SER A 68 6.21 -3.58 -17.07
CA SER A 68 6.01 -4.20 -15.76
C SER A 68 7.18 -5.10 -15.32
N SER A 69 8.15 -5.36 -16.21
CA SER A 69 9.20 -6.38 -16.01
C SER A 69 10.62 -5.85 -15.84
N THR A 70 10.87 -4.55 -16.03
CA THR A 70 12.22 -3.97 -15.94
C THR A 70 12.40 -3.23 -14.63
N GLU A 71 13.37 -3.65 -13.83
CA GLU A 71 13.83 -2.91 -12.65
C GLU A 71 14.18 -1.46 -13.04
N PRO A 72 13.67 -0.45 -12.31
CA PRO A 72 13.97 0.95 -12.63
C PRO A 72 15.47 1.24 -12.52
N THR A 73 16.01 2.19 -13.29
CA THR A 73 17.42 2.57 -13.11
C THR A 73 17.58 3.61 -11.99
N PRO A 74 18.77 3.74 -11.39
CA PRO A 74 19.06 4.84 -10.45
C PRO A 74 18.76 6.24 -11.03
N GLU A 75 18.99 6.45 -12.32
CA GLU A 75 18.69 7.70 -13.02
C GLU A 75 17.18 7.96 -13.10
N GLN A 76 16.38 6.91 -13.37
CA GLN A 76 14.92 6.99 -13.37
C GLN A 76 14.38 7.31 -11.97
N ALA A 77 14.93 6.66 -10.93
CA ALA A 77 14.58 6.93 -9.55
C ALA A 77 14.89 8.40 -9.17
N LEU A 78 16.07 8.89 -9.53
CA LEU A 78 16.46 10.28 -9.29
C LEU A 78 15.56 11.28 -10.05
N GLY A 79 15.16 10.94 -11.28
CA GLY A 79 14.20 11.72 -12.05
C GLY A 79 12.86 11.86 -11.31
N LEU A 80 12.31 10.73 -10.85
CA LEU A 80 11.08 10.70 -10.05
C LEU A 80 11.20 11.52 -8.78
N PHE A 81 12.29 11.39 -8.02
CA PHE A 81 12.46 12.13 -6.75
C PHE A 81 12.51 13.64 -6.97
N LYS A 82 13.23 14.09 -8.00
CA LYS A 82 13.26 15.51 -8.38
C LYS A 82 11.88 16.01 -8.80
N GLU A 83 11.15 15.20 -9.56
CA GLU A 83 9.80 15.55 -10.00
C GLU A 83 8.84 15.67 -8.81
N LEU A 84 8.84 14.70 -7.89
CA LEU A 84 8.05 14.74 -6.66
C LEU A 84 8.44 15.93 -5.78
N GLU A 85 9.72 16.18 -5.57
CA GLU A 85 10.19 17.31 -4.78
C GLU A 85 9.78 18.67 -5.37
N GLN A 86 9.72 18.78 -6.70
CA GLN A 86 9.30 20.01 -7.37
C GLN A 86 7.79 20.21 -7.35
N HIS A 87 7.01 19.14 -7.52
CA HIS A 87 5.55 19.24 -7.66
C HIS A 87 4.82 19.22 -6.32
N PHE A 88 5.28 18.40 -5.36
CA PHE A 88 4.56 18.18 -4.10
C PHE A 88 4.42 19.41 -3.19
N PRO A 89 5.43 20.29 -3.02
CA PRO A 89 5.33 21.36 -2.04
C PRO A 89 4.21 22.34 -2.39
N SER A 90 3.33 22.58 -1.42
CA SER A 90 2.37 23.67 -1.44
C SER A 90 2.55 24.56 -0.22
N GLN A 91 1.90 25.72 -0.21
CA GLN A 91 1.97 26.66 0.91
C GLN A 91 1.47 26.04 2.24
N SER A 92 0.58 25.05 2.15
CA SER A 92 -0.06 24.35 3.28
C SER A 92 0.56 23.00 3.62
N LEU A 93 1.11 22.27 2.64
CA LEU A 93 1.74 20.96 2.89
C LEU A 93 3.21 21.05 3.33
N GLY A 94 3.91 22.12 2.94
CA GLY A 94 5.34 22.27 3.21
C GLY A 94 6.22 21.41 2.30
N GLY A 95 7.53 21.64 2.37
CA GLY A 95 8.54 20.99 1.51
C GLY A 95 9.15 19.72 2.09
N ASP A 96 8.78 19.31 3.31
CA ASP A 96 9.44 18.27 4.11
C ASP A 96 8.61 16.98 4.25
N ARG A 97 7.60 16.80 3.39
CA ARG A 97 6.69 15.64 3.42
C ARG A 97 6.65 14.82 2.13
N TRP A 98 7.14 15.34 1.01
CA TRP A 98 7.09 14.66 -0.28
C TRP A 98 7.74 13.27 -0.23
N TYR A 99 8.81 13.13 0.55
CA TYR A 99 9.53 11.87 0.70
C TYR A 99 8.77 10.83 1.56
N ILE A 100 7.80 11.25 2.38
CA ILE A 100 6.90 10.35 3.12
C ILE A 100 5.91 9.69 2.15
N LEU A 101 5.38 10.47 1.20
CA LEU A 101 4.61 9.93 0.08
C LEU A 101 5.47 8.98 -0.76
N ALA A 102 6.67 9.43 -1.15
CA ALA A 102 7.57 8.65 -2.00
C ALA A 102 7.94 7.30 -1.38
N ILE A 103 8.42 7.27 -0.13
CA ILE A 103 8.80 6.01 0.54
C ILE A 103 7.61 5.05 0.66
N SER A 104 6.41 5.58 0.88
CA SER A 104 5.20 4.77 1.05
C SER A 104 4.75 4.16 -0.27
N ALA A 105 4.81 4.92 -1.37
CA ALA A 105 4.52 4.42 -2.72
C ALA A 105 5.57 3.39 -3.17
N ILE A 106 6.87 3.70 -3.00
CA ILE A 106 7.98 2.80 -3.38
C ILE A 106 7.89 1.49 -2.62
N ALA A 107 7.78 1.53 -1.29
CA ALA A 107 7.67 0.32 -0.48
C ALA A 107 6.41 -0.49 -0.82
N GLY A 108 5.30 0.18 -1.17
CA GLY A 108 4.08 -0.48 -1.63
C GLY A 108 4.14 -1.04 -3.06
N SER A 109 5.14 -0.68 -3.86
CA SER A 109 5.27 -1.07 -5.27
C SER A 109 5.75 -2.51 -5.46
N VAL A 110 6.14 -2.86 -6.70
CA VAL A 110 6.79 -4.13 -7.03
C VAL A 110 8.31 -4.11 -6.78
N HIS A 111 8.89 -2.93 -6.52
CA HIS A 111 10.32 -2.70 -6.32
C HIS A 111 10.62 -1.94 -5.00
N PRO A 112 10.28 -2.49 -3.83
CA PRO A 112 10.49 -1.83 -2.53
C PRO A 112 11.97 -1.50 -2.23
N GLU A 113 12.92 -2.23 -2.81
CA GLU A 113 14.37 -2.02 -2.68
C GLU A 113 14.85 -0.66 -3.21
N PHE A 114 14.03 0.03 -4.01
CA PHE A 114 14.31 1.39 -4.48
C PHE A 114 14.30 2.43 -3.36
N ALA A 115 13.83 2.06 -2.17
CA ALA A 115 13.98 2.87 -0.96
C ALA A 115 15.43 3.28 -0.70
N GLN A 116 16.42 2.43 -1.05
CA GLN A 116 17.84 2.79 -0.93
C GLN A 116 18.20 4.04 -1.76
N GLN A 117 17.62 4.19 -2.95
CA GLN A 117 17.91 5.32 -3.85
C GLN A 117 17.28 6.60 -3.29
N LEU A 118 16.08 6.50 -2.72
CA LEU A 118 15.44 7.63 -2.04
C LEU A 118 16.27 8.08 -0.83
N TYR A 119 16.75 7.14 -0.01
CA TYR A 119 17.61 7.45 1.12
C TYR A 119 18.91 8.14 0.68
N LEU A 120 19.63 7.58 -0.30
CA LEU A 120 20.85 8.16 -0.86
C LEU A 120 20.61 9.57 -1.41
N TYR A 121 19.50 9.78 -2.10
CA TYR A 121 19.12 11.09 -2.60
C TYR A 121 18.92 12.09 -1.46
N LEU A 122 18.14 11.73 -0.44
CA LEU A 122 17.87 12.59 0.70
C LEU A 122 19.14 12.93 1.48
N VAL A 123 19.97 11.95 1.83
CA VAL A 123 21.21 12.22 2.61
C VAL A 123 22.27 12.99 1.83
N SER A 124 22.13 13.12 0.50
CA SER A 124 22.99 14.00 -0.30
C SER A 124 22.66 15.48 -0.15
N LYS A 125 21.50 15.81 0.41
CA LYS A 125 21.00 17.19 0.47
C LYS A 125 21.56 17.98 1.66
N PRO A 126 21.71 19.31 1.54
CA PRO A 126 22.30 20.15 2.59
C PRO A 126 21.59 20.06 3.96
N GLU A 127 20.27 19.88 3.96
CA GLU A 127 19.45 19.72 5.16
C GLU A 127 19.78 18.48 6.00
N PHE A 128 20.46 17.49 5.41
CA PHE A 128 20.86 16.23 6.03
C PHE A 128 22.40 16.07 6.09
N SER A 129 23.11 17.18 6.24
CA SER A 129 24.58 17.23 6.23
C SER A 129 25.25 16.64 7.48
N THR A 130 24.54 16.54 8.60
CA THR A 130 25.08 15.98 9.87
C THR A 130 24.48 14.62 10.23
N PRO A 131 25.21 13.77 10.99
CA PRO A 131 24.68 12.47 11.44
C PRO A 131 23.40 12.56 12.25
N SER A 132 23.22 13.61 13.08
CA SER A 132 21.98 13.78 13.85
C SER A 132 20.77 14.08 12.97
N GLN A 133 20.96 14.85 11.88
CA GLN A 133 19.92 15.11 10.89
C GLN A 133 19.56 13.84 10.11
N ARG A 134 20.56 13.04 9.70
CA ARG A 134 20.33 11.76 9.01
C ARG A 134 19.65 10.72 9.90
N ARG A 135 20.00 10.65 11.18
CA ARG A 135 19.26 9.84 12.18
C ARG A 135 17.81 10.31 12.33
N ALA A 136 17.55 11.62 12.36
CA ALA A 136 16.19 12.16 12.41
C ALA A 136 15.38 11.84 11.15
N LEU A 137 16.02 11.91 9.97
CA LEU A 137 15.43 11.48 8.71
C LEU A 137 15.08 9.98 8.76
N MET A 138 16.03 9.13 9.16
CA MET A 138 15.83 7.69 9.26
C MET A 138 14.68 7.34 10.21
N ARG A 139 14.53 8.07 11.33
CA ARG A 139 13.35 7.92 12.22
C ARG A 139 12.04 8.19 11.49
N ARG A 140 11.95 9.25 10.67
CA ARG A 140 10.75 9.57 9.87
C ARG A 140 10.48 8.51 8.79
N LEU A 141 11.51 8.03 8.10
CA LEU A 141 11.38 6.98 7.08
C LEU A 141 10.94 5.64 7.70
N ARG A 142 11.57 5.21 8.80
CA ARG A 142 11.17 4.01 9.55
C ARG A 142 9.74 4.11 10.08
N GLU A 143 9.35 5.30 10.57
CA GLU A 143 7.98 5.54 11.03
C GLU A 143 6.95 5.34 9.90
N ALA A 144 7.22 5.88 8.71
CA ALA A 144 6.37 5.69 7.55
C ALA A 144 6.24 4.19 7.21
N LEU A 145 7.36 3.47 7.17
CA LEU A 145 7.40 2.03 6.89
C LEU A 145 6.65 1.19 7.94
N VAL A 146 6.80 1.51 9.23
CA VAL A 146 6.06 0.85 10.32
C VAL A 146 4.55 1.06 10.16
N LYS A 147 4.10 2.30 9.92
CA LYS A 147 2.68 2.60 9.68
C LYS A 147 2.13 1.85 8.46
N LEU A 148 2.93 1.78 7.40
CA LEU A 148 2.57 1.16 6.12
C LEU A 148 2.36 -0.36 6.22
N VAL A 149 2.94 -1.05 7.22
CA VAL A 149 2.73 -2.49 7.45
C VAL A 149 1.25 -2.87 7.47
N SER A 150 0.41 -2.03 8.07
CA SER A 150 -1.04 -2.26 8.16
C SER A 150 -1.79 -2.18 6.83
N VAL A 151 -1.15 -1.62 5.79
CA VAL A 151 -1.74 -1.33 4.48
C VAL A 151 -1.20 -2.26 3.39
N VAL A 152 0.11 -2.55 3.41
CA VAL A 152 0.79 -3.32 2.34
C VAL A 152 1.37 -4.66 2.82
N GLY A 153 1.21 -4.98 4.10
CA GLY A 153 1.80 -6.16 4.75
C GLY A 153 3.27 -5.96 5.15
N VAL A 154 3.77 -6.85 6.00
CA VAL A 154 5.13 -6.78 6.58
C VAL A 154 6.28 -6.92 5.57
N PRO A 155 6.25 -7.83 4.58
CA PRO A 155 7.44 -8.10 3.74
C PRO A 155 7.94 -6.87 2.98
N LYS A 156 7.03 -6.06 2.44
CA LYS A 156 7.35 -4.90 1.60
C LYS A 156 8.14 -3.79 2.36
N PRO A 157 7.67 -3.31 3.53
CA PRO A 157 8.46 -2.42 4.38
C PRO A 157 9.79 -3.02 4.86
N LEU A 158 9.87 -4.35 5.04
CA LEU A 158 11.14 -5.01 5.39
C LEU A 158 12.18 -4.90 4.27
N GLU A 159 11.80 -5.20 3.02
CA GLU A 159 12.71 -5.03 1.87
C GLU A 159 13.19 -3.57 1.74
N ALA A 160 12.27 -2.61 1.94
CA ALA A 160 12.61 -1.19 1.90
C ALA A 160 13.60 -0.79 3.01
N VAL A 161 13.40 -1.22 4.26
CA VAL A 161 14.32 -0.85 5.36
C VAL A 161 15.65 -1.58 5.26
N PHE A 162 15.66 -2.83 4.79
CA PHE A 162 16.90 -3.60 4.60
C PHE A 162 17.79 -2.98 3.51
N SER A 163 17.21 -2.63 2.36
CA SER A 163 17.96 -1.96 1.28
C SER A 163 18.53 -0.60 1.72
N MET A 164 17.80 0.19 2.51
CA MET A 164 18.36 1.42 3.09
C MET A 164 19.49 1.13 4.09
N ALA A 165 19.37 0.09 4.90
CA ALA A 165 20.39 -0.29 5.89
C ALA A 165 21.72 -0.76 5.25
N GLU A 166 21.69 -1.28 4.01
CA GLU A 166 22.88 -1.66 3.26
C GLU A 166 23.77 -0.47 2.87
N VAL A 167 23.16 0.71 2.70
CA VAL A 167 23.85 1.94 2.28
C VAL A 167 24.00 2.97 3.41
N GLU A 168 23.37 2.73 4.56
CA GLU A 168 23.46 3.59 5.75
C GLU A 168 24.85 3.52 6.38
N ARG A 169 25.46 4.68 6.63
CA ARG A 169 26.77 4.78 7.29
C ARG A 169 26.63 4.47 8.77
N GLU A 170 27.67 3.96 9.39
CA GLU A 170 27.66 3.58 10.81
C GLU A 170 27.24 4.75 11.72
N GLU A 171 27.78 5.95 11.47
CA GLU A 171 27.44 7.14 12.25
C GLU A 171 25.98 7.61 12.09
N ASP A 172 25.30 7.17 11.03
CA ASP A 172 23.95 7.58 10.69
C ASP A 172 22.87 6.63 11.23
N ARG A 173 23.29 5.47 11.76
CA ARG A 173 22.37 4.47 12.33
C ARG A 173 21.67 5.00 13.56
N ASP A 174 20.34 4.96 13.52
CA ASP A 174 19.48 5.34 14.64
C ASP A 174 18.88 4.10 15.32
N TYR A 175 19.38 3.80 16.52
CA TYR A 175 18.95 2.63 17.31
C TYR A 175 17.70 2.88 18.16
N SER A 176 17.01 4.01 17.98
CA SER A 176 15.80 4.28 18.75
C SER A 176 14.67 3.32 18.37
N PHE A 177 13.86 2.94 19.37
CA PHE A 177 12.71 2.06 19.21
C PHE A 177 11.44 2.72 19.73
N SER A 178 10.66 3.32 18.83
CA SER A 178 9.47 4.09 19.18
C SER A 178 8.35 3.28 19.84
N ARG A 179 8.36 1.93 19.73
CA ARG A 179 7.30 1.04 20.26
C ARG A 179 7.76 0.22 21.45
N GLU A 180 8.92 0.52 22.04
CA GLU A 180 9.50 -0.24 23.15
C GLU A 180 8.54 -0.41 24.34
N HIS A 181 7.72 0.60 24.61
CA HIS A 181 6.75 0.61 25.71
C HIS A 181 5.30 0.55 25.25
N TRP A 182 5.07 0.23 23.97
CA TRP A 182 3.71 0.08 23.46
C TRP A 182 3.02 -1.11 24.11
N HIS A 183 1.75 -0.94 24.45
CA HIS A 183 0.88 -2.00 24.95
C HIS A 183 -0.56 -1.77 24.46
N SER A 184 -1.27 -2.89 24.27
CA SER A 184 -2.71 -2.89 24.02
C SER A 184 -3.48 -2.50 25.29
N GLY A 185 -4.72 -2.02 25.13
CA GLY A 185 -5.58 -1.66 26.25
C GLY A 185 -6.57 -0.54 25.93
N PRO A 186 -7.36 -0.09 26.91
CA PRO A 186 -8.41 0.93 26.71
C PRO A 186 -7.89 2.23 26.10
N GLU A 187 -6.69 2.68 26.49
CA GLU A 187 -6.08 3.90 25.94
C GLU A 187 -5.72 3.74 24.46
N ASN A 188 -5.15 2.60 24.07
CA ASN A 188 -4.84 2.28 22.68
C ASN A 188 -6.11 2.23 21.83
N GLN A 189 -7.15 1.56 22.33
CA GLN A 189 -8.46 1.50 21.66
C GLN A 189 -9.10 2.88 21.51
N GLN A 190 -8.97 3.74 22.52
CA GLN A 190 -9.53 5.09 22.48
C GLN A 190 -8.82 5.93 21.41
N ARG A 191 -7.48 5.94 21.38
CA ARG A 191 -6.72 6.62 20.32
C ARG A 191 -7.07 6.11 18.94
N GLY A 192 -7.20 4.78 18.79
CA GLY A 192 -7.61 4.16 17.53
C GLY A 192 -9.01 4.61 17.07
N LYS A 193 -9.98 4.63 17.99
CA LYS A 193 -11.34 5.13 17.71
C LYS A 193 -11.35 6.62 17.37
N ASP A 194 -10.58 7.42 18.09
CA ASP A 194 -10.51 8.87 17.87
C ASP A 194 -9.92 9.17 16.49
N TRP A 195 -8.84 8.49 16.11
CA TRP A 195 -8.24 8.67 14.78
C TRP A 195 -9.17 8.17 13.67
N LEU A 196 -9.74 6.97 13.81
CA LEU A 196 -10.75 6.45 12.89
C LEU A 196 -11.93 7.42 12.74
N GLY A 197 -12.39 8.00 13.85
CA GLY A 197 -13.47 8.98 13.90
C GLY A 197 -13.16 10.28 13.15
N GLN A 198 -11.90 10.72 13.14
CA GLN A 198 -11.48 11.87 12.33
C GLN A 198 -11.54 11.60 10.83
N ILE A 199 -11.10 10.41 10.42
CA ILE A 199 -11.05 9.99 9.01
C ILE A 199 -12.45 9.69 8.46
N TYR A 200 -13.27 8.92 9.19
CA TYR A 200 -14.57 8.46 8.70
C TYR A 200 -15.73 9.37 9.13
N ARG A 201 -15.64 10.05 10.28
CA ARG A 201 -16.71 10.88 10.87
C ARG A 201 -18.07 10.17 10.81
N HIS A 202 -19.05 10.78 10.16
CA HIS A 202 -20.41 10.24 10.00
C HIS A 202 -20.48 8.96 9.16
N ASN A 203 -19.43 8.60 8.43
CA ASN A 203 -19.36 7.31 7.72
C ASN A 203 -18.93 6.15 8.63
N ASP A 204 -18.46 6.38 9.86
CA ASP A 204 -17.96 5.28 10.70
C ASP A 204 -19.06 4.27 11.02
N ASN A 205 -20.29 4.72 11.30
CA ASN A 205 -21.42 3.82 11.56
C ASN A 205 -21.71 2.90 10.37
N GLN A 206 -21.70 3.45 9.15
CA GLN A 206 -21.90 2.67 7.93
C GLN A 206 -20.77 1.65 7.74
N THR A 207 -19.52 2.04 7.99
CA THR A 207 -18.37 1.14 7.91
C THR A 207 -18.41 0.05 8.99
N ALA A 208 -18.86 0.38 10.19
CA ALA A 208 -19.10 -0.60 11.26
C ALA A 208 -20.17 -1.61 10.88
N GLU A 209 -21.27 -1.15 10.28
CA GLU A 209 -22.37 -2.00 9.83
C GLU A 209 -21.95 -2.95 8.70
N MET A 210 -21.14 -2.47 7.74
CA MET A 210 -20.52 -3.33 6.72
C MET A 210 -19.66 -4.45 7.32
N MET A 211 -19.14 -4.26 8.53
CA MET A 211 -18.33 -5.25 9.25
C MET A 211 -19.09 -5.95 10.40
N ALA A 212 -20.42 -5.81 10.49
CA ALA A 212 -21.18 -6.35 11.62
C ALA A 212 -21.05 -7.88 11.78
N ALA A 213 -20.98 -8.61 10.65
CA ALA A 213 -20.73 -10.05 10.60
C ALA A 213 -19.23 -10.41 10.67
N HIS A 214 -18.34 -9.42 10.55
CA HIS A 214 -16.90 -9.56 10.42
C HIS A 214 -16.19 -8.86 11.57
N LYS A 215 -16.59 -9.21 12.81
CA LYS A 215 -16.19 -8.50 14.04
C LYS A 215 -14.68 -8.40 14.23
N ASP A 216 -13.93 -9.41 13.78
CA ASP A 216 -12.46 -9.41 13.83
C ASP A 216 -11.86 -8.26 13.02
N PHE A 217 -12.45 -7.90 11.87
CA PHE A 217 -11.98 -6.76 11.06
C PHE A 217 -12.25 -5.42 11.73
N ARG A 218 -13.38 -5.28 12.44
CA ARG A 218 -13.63 -4.07 13.25
C ARG A 218 -12.68 -3.98 14.43
N TRP A 219 -12.43 -5.11 15.11
CA TRP A 219 -11.46 -5.18 16.21
C TRP A 219 -10.04 -4.87 15.73
N LEU A 220 -9.58 -5.50 14.64
CA LEU A 220 -8.28 -5.24 14.02
C LEU A 220 -8.14 -3.77 13.63
N SER A 221 -9.19 -3.18 13.06
CA SER A 221 -9.18 -1.75 12.70
C SER A 221 -8.92 -0.89 13.94
N ILE A 222 -9.67 -1.08 15.02
CA ILE A 222 -9.54 -0.22 16.21
C ILE A 222 -8.24 -0.51 16.97
N GLU A 223 -7.96 -1.77 17.28
CA GLU A 223 -6.87 -2.17 18.17
C GLU A 223 -5.50 -2.06 17.48
N ILE A 224 -5.41 -2.56 16.25
CA ILE A 224 -4.13 -2.77 15.57
C ILE A 224 -3.90 -1.69 14.52
N THR A 225 -4.75 -1.56 13.51
CA THR A 225 -4.53 -0.62 12.41
C THR A 225 -4.50 0.82 12.93
N TYR A 226 -5.58 1.30 13.53
CA TYR A 226 -5.65 2.67 14.01
C TYR A 226 -4.96 2.83 15.37
N GLY A 227 -5.15 1.89 16.32
CA GLY A 227 -4.55 1.95 17.65
C GLY A 227 -3.02 1.91 17.63
N LEU A 228 -2.43 0.80 17.15
CA LEU A 228 -0.98 0.63 17.12
C LEU A 228 -0.30 1.45 16.02
N TYR A 229 -0.74 1.30 14.76
CA TYR A 229 0.01 1.85 13.64
C TYR A 229 -0.31 3.33 13.41
N LEU A 230 -1.57 3.69 13.19
CA LEU A 230 -1.88 4.97 12.57
C LEU A 230 -2.05 6.12 13.58
N SER A 231 -2.51 5.89 14.80
CA SER A 231 -2.82 6.96 15.77
C SER A 231 -1.63 7.52 16.57
N ASP A 232 -0.46 6.88 16.50
CA ASP A 232 0.77 7.43 17.09
C ASP A 232 1.31 8.56 16.21
N HIS A 233 1.15 9.79 16.65
CA HIS A 233 1.58 10.98 15.91
C HIS A 233 2.85 11.65 16.47
N THR A 234 3.65 10.92 17.24
CA THR A 234 4.84 11.48 17.91
C THR A 234 6.01 11.76 16.96
N ILE A 235 6.11 11.03 15.84
CA ILE A 235 7.18 11.19 14.83
C ILE A 235 6.63 11.73 13.50
N LEU A 236 5.52 11.16 13.02
CA LEU A 236 4.78 11.59 11.84
C LEU A 236 3.40 12.06 12.29
N ASP A 237 3.02 13.29 11.97
CA ASP A 237 1.72 13.82 12.37
C ASP A 237 0.55 13.18 11.59
N GLY A 238 -0.67 13.68 11.80
CA GLY A 238 -1.86 13.13 11.12
C GLY A 238 -1.85 13.32 9.60
N ILE A 239 -1.25 14.40 9.09
CA ILE A 239 -1.12 14.61 7.63
C ILE A 239 -0.06 13.66 7.07
N ASP A 240 1.10 13.55 7.73
CA ASP A 240 2.14 12.58 7.36
C ASP A 240 1.58 11.16 7.36
N THR A 241 0.77 10.80 8.36
CA THR A 241 0.11 9.50 8.46
C THR A 241 -0.83 9.24 7.29
N GLU A 242 -1.66 10.20 6.91
CA GLU A 242 -2.54 10.03 5.73
C GLU A 242 -1.75 9.99 4.42
N LEU A 243 -0.59 10.66 4.30
CA LEU A 243 0.30 10.48 3.15
C LEU A 243 0.78 9.03 3.05
N VAL A 244 1.13 8.40 4.18
CA VAL A 244 1.51 6.97 4.20
C VAL A 244 0.35 6.10 3.75
N VAL A 245 -0.82 6.28 4.35
CA VAL A 245 -1.99 5.42 4.11
C VAL A 245 -2.52 5.59 2.68
N LEU A 246 -2.73 6.81 2.23
CA LEU A 246 -3.28 7.08 0.90
C LEU A 246 -2.34 6.58 -0.20
N SER A 247 -1.02 6.83 -0.08
CA SER A 247 -0.04 6.35 -1.05
C SER A 247 0.03 4.83 -1.09
N GLY A 248 0.07 4.18 0.07
CA GLY A 248 0.10 2.72 0.19
C GLY A 248 -1.17 2.03 -0.35
N ILE A 249 -2.33 2.67 -0.24
CA ILE A 249 -3.59 2.17 -0.81
C ILE A 249 -3.63 2.38 -2.32
N MET A 250 -3.26 3.57 -2.78
CA MET A 250 -3.34 3.96 -4.20
C MET A 250 -2.42 3.11 -5.08
N ILE A 251 -1.19 2.82 -4.64
CA ILE A 251 -0.24 2.00 -5.40
C ILE A 251 -0.72 0.55 -5.57
N GLN A 252 -1.63 0.09 -4.70
CA GLN A 252 -2.28 -1.23 -4.77
C GLN A 252 -3.57 -1.22 -5.61
N ASN A 253 -3.95 -0.10 -6.23
CA ASN A 253 -5.15 0.01 -7.07
C ASN A 253 -6.47 -0.31 -6.31
N LEU A 254 -6.56 0.12 -5.04
CA LEU A 254 -7.71 -0.14 -4.17
C LEU A 254 -8.72 1.03 -4.21
N LYS A 255 -9.54 1.08 -5.26
CA LYS A 255 -10.44 2.23 -5.55
C LYS A 255 -11.35 2.65 -4.39
N ARG A 256 -11.91 1.71 -3.64
CA ARG A 256 -12.88 2.00 -2.57
C ARG A 256 -12.20 2.69 -1.41
N GLU A 257 -11.10 2.12 -0.96
CA GLU A 257 -10.26 2.56 0.14
C GLU A 257 -9.59 3.89 -0.22
N THR A 258 -9.12 4.06 -1.47
CA THR A 258 -8.64 5.35 -1.99
C THR A 258 -9.71 6.41 -1.83
N GLY A 259 -10.96 6.13 -2.21
CA GLY A 259 -12.06 7.07 -2.05
C GLY A 259 -12.35 7.42 -0.59
N TRP A 260 -12.17 6.48 0.35
CA TRP A 260 -12.32 6.72 1.78
C TRP A 260 -11.24 7.67 2.30
N HIS A 261 -9.98 7.39 1.97
CA HIS A 261 -8.85 8.16 2.47
C HIS A 261 -8.72 9.52 1.79
N LEU A 262 -9.05 9.70 0.51
CA LEU A 262 -9.17 11.04 -0.09
C LEU A 262 -10.14 11.95 0.70
N ARG A 263 -11.28 11.41 1.14
CA ARG A 263 -12.22 12.14 2.01
C ARG A 263 -11.68 12.32 3.43
N GLY A 264 -11.00 11.31 3.96
CA GLY A 264 -10.32 11.34 5.25
C GLY A 264 -9.30 12.47 5.35
N THR A 265 -8.39 12.54 4.37
CA THR A 265 -7.37 13.58 4.26
C THR A 265 -8.00 14.98 4.23
N ARG A 266 -9.12 15.17 3.51
CA ARG A 266 -9.89 16.45 3.57
C ARG A 266 -10.45 16.75 4.96
N ARG A 267 -10.91 15.74 5.69
CA ARG A 267 -11.52 15.90 7.03
C ARG A 267 -10.51 16.25 8.12
N ILE A 268 -9.22 15.98 7.90
CA ILE A 268 -8.16 16.40 8.83
C ILE A 268 -7.55 17.76 8.46
N GLY A 269 -8.14 18.47 7.48
CA GLY A 269 -7.83 19.88 7.20
C GLY A 269 -6.98 20.15 5.96
N VAL A 270 -6.47 19.12 5.29
CA VAL A 270 -5.70 19.28 4.03
C VAL A 270 -6.63 19.78 2.93
N SER A 271 -6.27 20.83 2.17
CA SER A 271 -7.16 21.49 1.19
C SER A 271 -7.57 20.59 0.01
N PHE A 272 -8.55 21.00 -0.80
CA PHE A 272 -8.93 20.21 -1.99
C PHE A 272 -7.78 20.14 -2.98
N GLY A 273 -7.16 21.28 -3.28
CA GLY A 273 -6.02 21.35 -4.19
C GLY A 273 -4.83 20.52 -3.69
N ASP A 274 -4.57 20.52 -2.39
CA ASP A 274 -3.50 19.69 -1.81
C ASP A 274 -3.81 18.19 -1.90
N VAL A 275 -5.06 17.77 -1.70
CA VAL A 275 -5.43 16.36 -1.85
C VAL A 275 -5.31 15.90 -3.31
N GLU A 276 -5.73 16.75 -4.25
CA GLU A 276 -5.53 16.49 -5.68
C GLU A 276 -4.03 16.42 -6.02
N LEU A 277 -3.22 17.32 -5.47
CA LEU A 277 -1.77 17.32 -5.65
C LEU A 277 -1.13 16.04 -5.12
N ILE A 278 -1.50 15.60 -3.92
CA ILE A 278 -1.06 14.32 -3.34
C ILE A 278 -1.40 13.17 -4.28
N GLN A 279 -2.65 13.11 -4.77
CA GLN A 279 -3.08 12.07 -5.71
C GLN A 279 -2.24 12.07 -6.99
N GLN A 280 -1.98 13.25 -7.57
CA GLN A 280 -1.17 13.40 -8.78
C GLN A 280 0.27 12.93 -8.55
N CYS A 281 0.89 13.32 -7.43
CA CYS A 281 2.22 12.84 -7.06
C CYS A 281 2.27 11.32 -6.90
N VAL A 282 1.24 10.69 -6.32
CA VAL A 282 1.18 9.22 -6.25
C VAL A 282 1.06 8.62 -7.66
N CYS A 283 0.25 9.18 -8.58
CA CYS A 283 0.16 8.72 -9.98
C CYS A 283 1.53 8.78 -10.72
N LEU A 284 2.52 9.56 -10.26
CA LEU A 284 3.88 9.57 -10.84
C LEU A 284 4.72 8.34 -10.49
N CYS A 285 4.38 7.61 -9.41
CA CYS A 285 5.16 6.45 -8.96
C CYS A 285 4.84 5.18 -9.79
N PRO A 286 5.84 4.37 -10.19
CA PRO A 286 5.61 3.07 -10.83
C PRO A 286 5.14 1.98 -9.85
N PRO A 287 4.40 0.92 -10.28
CA PRO A 287 3.74 0.73 -11.56
C PRO A 287 2.27 1.13 -11.40
N HIS A 288 1.95 2.42 -11.53
CA HIS A 288 0.55 2.78 -11.67
C HIS A 288 0.00 2.20 -12.99
N ILE A 289 -0.65 1.03 -12.90
CA ILE A 289 -1.70 0.68 -13.85
C ILE A 289 -2.74 1.79 -13.70
N PRO A 290 -3.08 2.53 -14.75
CA PRO A 290 -3.90 3.71 -14.62
C PRO A 290 -5.31 3.28 -14.17
N LEU A 291 -5.65 3.52 -12.91
CA LEU A 291 -7.01 3.92 -12.57
C LEU A 291 -7.19 5.29 -13.20
N SER A 292 -7.47 5.33 -14.51
CA SER A 292 -7.86 6.52 -15.26
C SER A 292 -7.56 7.81 -14.49
N CYS A 293 -6.28 8.23 -14.39
CA CYS A 293 -5.92 9.56 -13.89
C CYS A 293 -6.36 10.62 -14.96
N ASP A 294 -7.43 10.33 -15.72
CA ASP A 294 -8.13 11.24 -16.61
C ASP A 294 -8.89 12.23 -15.73
N LEU A 295 -8.26 13.39 -15.51
CA LEU A 295 -8.90 14.60 -14.98
C LEU A 295 -10.27 14.86 -15.65
N GLY A 296 -10.47 14.43 -16.90
CA GLY A 296 -11.72 14.59 -17.65
C GLY A 296 -12.91 13.82 -17.09
N ALA A 297 -12.70 12.62 -16.51
CA ALA A 297 -13.82 11.77 -16.09
C ALA A 297 -14.50 12.27 -14.80
N TRP A 298 -13.75 12.91 -13.89
CA TRP A 298 -14.31 13.52 -12.69
C TRP A 298 -15.06 14.83 -12.99
N ILE A 299 -14.55 15.66 -13.91
CA ILE A 299 -15.25 16.86 -14.39
C ILE A 299 -16.55 16.48 -15.10
N LEU A 300 -16.56 15.41 -15.91
CA LEU A 300 -17.77 14.91 -16.56
C LEU A 300 -18.77 14.28 -15.58
N LEU A 301 -18.33 13.52 -14.58
CA LEU A 301 -19.23 12.98 -13.55
C LEU A 301 -19.85 14.08 -12.68
N TYR A 302 -19.12 15.17 -12.41
CA TYR A 302 -19.65 16.34 -11.69
C TYR A 302 -20.56 17.22 -12.57
N ALA A 303 -20.23 17.38 -13.86
CA ALA A 303 -21.06 18.11 -14.82
C ALA A 303 -22.37 17.36 -15.16
N VAL A 304 -22.35 16.03 -15.20
CA VAL A 304 -23.55 15.20 -15.38
C VAL A 304 -24.43 15.22 -14.12
N ALA A 305 -23.84 15.28 -12.92
CA ALA A 305 -24.58 15.44 -11.67
C ALA A 305 -25.26 16.81 -11.52
N LEU A 306 -24.73 17.87 -12.16
CA LEU A 306 -25.35 19.21 -12.20
C LEU A 306 -26.34 19.40 -13.35
N THR A 307 -26.31 18.56 -14.40
CA THR A 307 -27.22 18.65 -15.55
C THR A 307 -28.41 17.71 -15.49
N PHE A 308 -28.40 16.71 -14.60
CA PHE A 308 -29.58 15.90 -14.27
C PHE A 308 -30.16 16.29 -12.90
N VAL A 309 -30.66 17.52 -12.80
CA VAL A 309 -31.83 17.79 -11.96
C VAL A 309 -33.05 17.61 -12.87
N PRO A 310 -33.83 16.52 -12.76
CA PRO A 310 -35.11 16.46 -13.44
C PRO A 310 -35.97 17.57 -12.87
N SER A 311 -36.32 18.53 -13.72
CA SER A 311 -37.35 19.51 -13.46
C SER A 311 -38.69 18.78 -13.33
N TYR A 312 -38.97 18.22 -12.14
CA TYR A 312 -40.33 17.85 -11.76
C TYR A 312 -41.00 19.06 -11.15
N CYS A 313 -41.47 19.93 -12.04
CA CYS A 313 -42.56 20.84 -11.74
C CYS A 313 -43.85 20.01 -11.60
N GLY A 314 -44.57 20.17 -10.48
CA GLY A 314 -46.00 19.87 -10.43
C GLY A 314 -46.48 18.90 -9.35
N ARG A 315 -46.60 19.38 -8.11
CA ARG A 315 -47.89 19.45 -7.41
C ARG A 315 -47.77 20.18 -6.06
N SER A 316 -48.54 21.24 -5.95
CA SER A 316 -48.73 22.03 -4.74
C SER A 316 -49.26 21.19 -3.58
N LYS A 317 -48.63 21.29 -2.41
CA LYS A 317 -49.35 21.29 -1.13
C LYS A 317 -48.76 22.39 -0.25
N LYS A 318 -49.60 23.40 0.01
CA LYS A 318 -49.40 24.48 0.98
C LYS A 318 -49.00 23.87 2.33
N TRP A 319 -47.86 24.28 2.86
CA TRP A 319 -47.64 24.32 4.30
C TRP A 319 -47.52 25.78 4.71
N ARG A 320 -48.48 26.18 5.55
CA ARG A 320 -48.66 27.51 6.11
C ARG A 320 -47.68 27.59 7.30
N LEU A 321 -46.70 28.50 7.24
CA LEU A 321 -45.94 28.92 8.42
C LEU A 321 -46.87 29.80 9.27
N SER A 322 -47.21 29.36 10.47
CA SER A 322 -47.62 30.28 11.54
C SER A 322 -46.35 30.72 12.27
N VAL A 323 -46.15 32.02 12.28
CA VAL A 323 -45.24 32.70 13.20
C VAL A 323 -46.06 33.01 14.44
N ASP A 324 -45.63 32.46 15.57
CA ASP A 324 -45.59 33.10 16.89
C ASP A 324 -44.56 32.34 17.75
#